data_AF-A0A356UEZ1-F1
#
_entry.id   AF-A0A356UEZ1-F1
#
_cell.length_a   1.000
_cell.length_b   1.000
_cell.length_c   1.000
_cell.angle_alpha   90.00
_cell.angle_beta   90.00
_cell.angle_gamma   90.00
#
_symmetry.space_group_name_H-M   'P 1'
#
loop_
_entity.id
_entity.type
_entity.pdbx_description
1 polymer ?
#
loop_
_entity_poly.entity_id
_entity_poly.type
_entity_poly.pdbx_seq_one_letter_code
_entity_poly.pdbx_strand_id
1 'polypeptide(L)'
;MQVSRSNELETIARHTWQDYHSGNKAALSDFYSNVMPFCLRVSSKTCGKYIDEFDEEASITRLALIEAFEKYNPQRGSILFYLAQVVRSRIIDYQRREKRRPIPISVLSQKEYSEIAAIKENQVEEILEDISRQEEINRFRTLLSEFDIDFVDLVDNGPKQARAREKAHAIAWLIAGDQEVISLLLKNKTIPLKLLERKYAVNRKTVDRYRKYIIASVLVAVYDLPTLKAYIEPQRKENRNG
;
A
#
# COMPACT_ATOMS: atom_id res chain seq x y z
N MET A 1 -11.91 -1.70 11.15
CA MET A 1 -12.29 -3.11 10.91
C MET A 1 -11.88 -3.64 9.54
N GLN A 2 -11.91 -2.83 8.46
CA GLN A 2 -11.46 -3.27 7.13
C GLN A 2 -9.93 -3.46 6.99
N VAL A 3 -9.11 -2.65 7.67
CA VAL A 3 -7.64 -2.68 7.57
C VAL A 3 -7.03 -4.02 8.03
N SER A 4 -7.54 -4.64 9.10
CA SER A 4 -7.03 -5.95 9.56
C SER A 4 -7.33 -7.08 8.58
N ARG A 5 -8.49 -7.03 7.90
CA ARG A 5 -8.95 -8.12 7.03
C ARG A 5 -8.17 -8.21 5.73
N SER A 6 -7.78 -7.08 5.14
CA SER A 6 -6.96 -7.06 3.92
C SER A 6 -5.53 -7.54 4.18
N ASN A 7 -4.95 -7.19 5.34
CA ASN A 7 -3.63 -7.67 5.74
C ASN A 7 -3.60 -9.18 6.02
N GLU A 8 -4.63 -9.68 6.70
CA GLU A 8 -4.83 -11.11 6.92
C GLU A 8 -4.98 -11.85 5.58
N LEU A 9 -5.76 -11.32 4.64
CA LEU A 9 -5.92 -11.91 3.32
C LEU A 9 -4.62 -11.93 2.51
N GLU A 10 -3.81 -10.86 2.54
CA GLU A 10 -2.49 -10.82 1.89
C GLU A 10 -1.55 -11.89 2.47
N THR A 11 -1.54 -12.03 3.79
CA THR A 11 -0.71 -13.03 4.49
C THR A 11 -1.12 -14.45 4.11
N ILE A 12 -2.42 -14.75 4.18
CA ILE A 12 -2.94 -16.07 3.82
C ILE A 12 -2.67 -16.35 2.33
N ALA A 13 -2.91 -15.38 1.44
CA ALA A 13 -2.64 -15.53 0.01
C ALA A 13 -1.18 -15.86 -0.28
N ARG A 14 -0.23 -15.21 0.42
CA ARG A 14 1.21 -15.50 0.29
C ARG A 14 1.55 -16.91 0.76
N HIS A 15 1.02 -17.34 1.91
CA HIS A 15 1.24 -18.69 2.42
C HIS A 15 0.66 -19.75 1.48
N THR A 16 -0.58 -19.56 1.03
CA THR A 16 -1.23 -20.42 0.03
C THR A 16 -0.41 -20.50 -1.25
N TRP A 17 0.12 -19.38 -1.73
CA TRP A 17 0.97 -19.36 -2.92
C TRP A 17 2.24 -20.17 -2.72
N GLN A 18 2.88 -20.09 -1.54
CA GLN A 18 4.04 -20.92 -1.18
C GLN A 18 3.70 -22.41 -1.17
N ASP A 19 2.59 -22.80 -0.54
CA ASP A 19 2.11 -24.19 -0.50
C ASP A 19 1.80 -24.73 -1.91
N TYR A 20 1.16 -23.89 -2.74
CA TYR A 20 0.85 -24.24 -4.12
C TYR A 20 2.11 -24.49 -4.97
N HIS A 21 3.20 -23.77 -4.70
CA HIS A 21 4.48 -23.93 -5.39
C HIS A 21 5.38 -25.01 -4.77
N SER A 22 5.15 -25.40 -3.51
CA SER A 22 5.83 -26.52 -2.86
C SER A 22 5.25 -27.89 -3.26
N GLY A 23 4.16 -27.91 -4.04
CA GLY A 23 3.54 -29.11 -4.60
C GLY A 23 2.12 -29.36 -4.12
N ASN A 24 1.64 -28.64 -3.10
CA ASN A 24 0.27 -28.76 -2.62
C ASN A 24 -0.70 -27.93 -3.47
N LYS A 25 -1.07 -28.44 -4.64
CA LYS A 25 -2.01 -27.78 -5.55
C LYS A 25 -3.42 -27.59 -4.96
N ALA A 26 -3.82 -28.42 -3.99
CA ALA A 26 -5.11 -28.31 -3.31
C ALA A 26 -5.22 -27.04 -2.44
N ALA A 27 -4.09 -26.49 -1.99
CA ALA A 27 -4.07 -25.26 -1.17
C ALA A 27 -4.82 -24.09 -1.83
N LEU A 28 -4.73 -23.95 -3.16
CA LEU A 28 -5.46 -22.91 -3.89
C LEU A 28 -6.98 -23.14 -3.85
N SER A 29 -7.43 -24.39 -3.94
CA SER A 29 -8.84 -24.76 -3.85
C SER A 29 -9.41 -24.43 -2.47
N ASP A 30 -8.64 -24.69 -1.41
CA ASP A 30 -9.07 -24.41 -0.03
C ASP A 30 -9.11 -22.90 0.25
N PHE A 31 -8.18 -22.14 -0.34
CA PHE A 31 -8.14 -20.68 -0.21
C PHE A 31 -9.18 -19.96 -1.08
N TYR A 32 -9.70 -20.63 -2.10
CA TYR A 32 -10.55 -20.04 -3.12
C TYR A 32 -11.74 -19.25 -2.52
N SER A 33 -12.44 -19.82 -1.55
CA SER A 33 -13.61 -19.19 -0.90
C SER A 33 -13.26 -17.91 -0.13
N ASN A 34 -12.02 -17.77 0.34
CA ASN A 34 -11.54 -16.59 1.06
C ASN A 34 -11.18 -15.44 0.13
N VAL A 35 -10.58 -15.75 -1.02
CA VAL A 35 -10.08 -14.73 -1.97
C VAL A 35 -11.11 -14.34 -3.03
N MET A 36 -12.03 -15.23 -3.38
CA MET A 36 -13.02 -14.95 -4.42
C MET A 36 -13.90 -13.72 -4.12
N PRO A 37 -14.34 -13.46 -2.87
CA PRO A 37 -15.07 -12.23 -2.54
C PRO A 37 -14.29 -10.94 -2.83
N PHE A 38 -12.95 -10.97 -2.68
CA PHE A 38 -12.10 -9.85 -3.06
C PHE A 38 -12.04 -9.69 -4.58
N CYS A 39 -11.81 -10.78 -5.32
CA CYS A 39 -11.77 -10.76 -6.78
C CYS A 39 -13.10 -10.30 -7.40
N LEU A 40 -14.24 -10.80 -6.90
CA LEU A 40 -15.56 -10.39 -7.35
C LEU A 40 -15.85 -8.91 -7.07
N ARG A 41 -15.30 -8.35 -5.98
CA ARG A 41 -15.37 -6.91 -5.72
C ARG A 41 -14.61 -6.13 -6.79
N VAL A 42 -13.37 -6.54 -7.12
CA VAL A 42 -12.58 -5.92 -8.19
C VAL A 42 -13.33 -5.99 -9.53
N SER A 43 -13.88 -7.15 -9.86
CA SER A 43 -14.66 -7.35 -11.08
C SER A 43 -15.92 -6.47 -11.08
N SER A 44 -16.66 -6.41 -9.98
CA SER A 44 -17.89 -5.61 -9.87
C SER A 44 -17.60 -4.11 -10.04
N LYS A 45 -16.52 -3.63 -9.41
CA LYS A 45 -16.04 -2.25 -9.59
C LYS A 45 -15.60 -1.97 -11.03
N THR A 46 -14.89 -2.91 -11.66
CA THR A 46 -14.48 -2.80 -13.06
C THR A 46 -15.68 -2.78 -14.01
N CYS A 47 -16.72 -3.56 -13.72
CA CYS A 47 -17.96 -3.59 -14.50
C CYS A 47 -18.89 -2.40 -14.21
N GLY A 48 -18.81 -1.82 -13.02
CA GLY A 48 -19.77 -0.86 -12.48
C GLY A 48 -21.16 -1.46 -12.25
N LYS A 49 -21.24 -2.78 -12.04
CA LYS A 49 -22.46 -3.52 -11.68
C LYS A 49 -22.10 -4.63 -10.70
N TYR A 50 -23.09 -5.09 -9.94
CA TYR A 50 -22.95 -6.32 -9.16
C TYR A 50 -22.71 -7.51 -10.10
N ILE A 51 -21.89 -8.46 -9.64
CA ILE A 51 -21.58 -9.71 -10.35
C ILE A 51 -22.03 -10.86 -9.46
N ASP A 52 -22.90 -11.69 -10.00
CA ASP A 52 -23.33 -12.94 -9.38
C ASP A 52 -22.33 -14.06 -9.62
N GLU A 53 -22.31 -15.09 -8.77
CA GLU A 53 -21.36 -16.21 -8.87
C GLU A 53 -21.51 -17.02 -10.18
N PHE A 54 -22.72 -17.03 -10.73
CA PHE A 54 -23.05 -17.72 -11.98
C PHE A 54 -22.83 -16.88 -13.23
N ASP A 55 -22.47 -15.60 -13.10
CA ASP A 55 -22.21 -14.73 -14.25
C ASP A 55 -20.96 -15.18 -15.03
N GLU A 56 -20.91 -14.84 -16.32
CA GLU A 56 -19.72 -15.06 -17.15
C GLU A 56 -18.51 -14.32 -16.58
N GLU A 57 -18.70 -13.10 -16.07
CA GLU A 57 -17.64 -12.31 -15.43
C GLU A 57 -17.07 -13.01 -14.19
N ALA A 58 -17.88 -13.71 -13.40
CA ALA A 58 -17.38 -14.51 -12.28
C ALA A 58 -16.51 -15.68 -12.78
N SER A 59 -16.89 -16.32 -13.89
CA SER A 59 -16.08 -17.36 -14.52
C SER A 59 -14.74 -16.84 -15.04
N ILE A 60 -14.73 -15.66 -15.67
CA ILE A 60 -13.48 -14.99 -16.08
C ILE A 60 -12.61 -14.63 -14.87
N THR A 61 -13.24 -14.18 -13.79
CA THR A 61 -12.56 -13.85 -12.52
C THR A 61 -11.87 -15.07 -11.92
N ARG A 62 -12.53 -16.24 -11.94
CA ARG A 62 -11.96 -17.52 -11.49
C ARG A 62 -10.69 -17.89 -12.25
N LEU A 63 -10.75 -17.81 -13.58
CA LEU A 63 -9.59 -18.13 -14.43
C LEU A 63 -8.44 -17.15 -14.19
N ALA A 64 -8.76 -15.85 -14.05
CA ALA A 64 -7.79 -14.81 -13.73
C ALA A 64 -7.08 -15.05 -12.40
N LEU A 65 -7.80 -15.54 -11.39
CA LEU A 65 -7.23 -15.88 -10.08
C LEU A 65 -6.20 -17.01 -10.20
N ILE A 66 -6.54 -18.10 -10.90
CA ILE A 66 -5.62 -19.24 -11.09
C ILE A 66 -4.36 -18.77 -11.82
N GLU A 67 -4.53 -18.03 -12.93
CA GLU A 67 -3.41 -17.47 -13.69
C GLU A 67 -2.52 -16.56 -12.84
N ALA A 68 -3.12 -15.71 -12.02
CA ALA A 68 -2.38 -14.81 -11.13
C ALA A 68 -1.55 -15.60 -10.11
N PHE A 69 -2.11 -16.66 -9.52
CA PHE A 69 -1.36 -17.51 -8.58
C PHE A 69 -0.19 -18.22 -9.26
N GLU A 70 -0.36 -18.71 -10.48
CA GLU A 70 0.71 -19.39 -11.24
C GLU A 70 1.86 -18.45 -11.62
N LYS A 71 1.57 -17.18 -11.93
CA LYS A 71 2.54 -16.22 -12.47
C LYS A 71 3.07 -15.21 -11.46
N TYR A 72 2.49 -15.17 -10.26
CA TYR A 72 2.89 -14.21 -9.23
C TYR A 72 4.37 -14.39 -8.86
N ASN A 73 5.06 -13.26 -8.70
CA ASN A 73 6.43 -13.21 -8.23
C ASN A 73 6.49 -12.39 -6.94
N PRO A 74 6.89 -12.97 -5.79
CA PRO A 74 6.92 -12.27 -4.52
C PRO A 74 7.91 -11.08 -4.48
N GLN A 75 8.89 -11.04 -5.38
CA GLN A 75 9.83 -9.92 -5.52
C GLN A 75 9.21 -8.70 -6.20
N ARG A 76 8.00 -8.82 -6.79
CA ARG A 76 7.31 -7.75 -7.50
C ARG A 76 6.25 -7.01 -6.68
N GLY A 77 6.10 -7.33 -5.39
CA GLY A 77 5.20 -6.61 -4.48
C GLY A 77 4.06 -7.49 -3.95
N SER A 78 2.92 -6.88 -3.65
CA SER A 78 1.74 -7.55 -3.07
C SER A 78 1.07 -8.54 -4.03
N ILE A 79 0.66 -9.70 -3.49
CA ILE A 79 -0.11 -10.68 -4.25
C ILE A 79 -1.53 -10.18 -4.52
N LEU A 80 -2.17 -9.50 -3.55
CA LEU A 80 -3.50 -8.92 -3.76
C LEU A 80 -3.50 -7.79 -4.78
N PHE A 81 -2.44 -6.95 -4.79
CA PHE A 81 -2.27 -5.92 -5.81
C PHE A 81 -2.15 -6.56 -7.20
N TYR A 82 -1.26 -7.55 -7.35
CA TYR A 82 -1.09 -8.26 -8.61
C TYR A 82 -2.39 -8.94 -9.07
N LEU A 83 -3.08 -9.62 -8.15
CA LEU A 83 -4.34 -10.28 -8.40
C LEU A 83 -5.43 -9.30 -8.87
N ALA A 84 -5.57 -8.14 -8.21
CA ALA A 84 -6.50 -7.10 -8.62
C ALA A 84 -6.20 -6.59 -10.03
N GLN A 85 -4.92 -6.40 -10.38
CA GLN A 85 -4.53 -6.00 -11.74
C GLN A 85 -4.86 -7.05 -12.80
N VAL A 86 -4.57 -8.33 -12.52
CA VAL A 86 -4.88 -9.44 -13.45
C VAL A 86 -6.38 -9.56 -13.65
N VAL A 87 -7.17 -9.55 -12.57
CA VAL A 87 -8.63 -9.61 -12.62
C VAL A 87 -9.20 -8.42 -13.41
N ARG A 88 -8.81 -7.18 -13.07
CA ARG A 88 -9.23 -5.98 -13.79
C ARG A 88 -8.94 -6.10 -15.29
N SER A 89 -7.72 -6.50 -15.65
CA SER A 89 -7.31 -6.64 -17.05
C SER A 89 -8.16 -7.68 -17.80
N ARG A 90 -8.40 -8.85 -17.20
CA ARG A 90 -9.20 -9.92 -17.80
C ARG A 90 -10.66 -9.53 -17.99
N ILE A 91 -11.23 -8.78 -17.04
CA ILE A 91 -12.59 -8.25 -17.17
C ILE A 91 -12.68 -7.17 -18.26
N ILE A 92 -11.69 -6.26 -18.34
CA ILE A 92 -11.63 -5.26 -19.42
C ILE A 92 -11.54 -5.94 -20.79
N ASP A 93 -10.70 -6.96 -20.92
CA ASP A 93 -10.56 -7.72 -22.16
C ASP A 93 -11.87 -8.42 -22.54
N TYR A 94 -12.56 -9.03 -21.58
CA TYR A 94 -13.87 -9.63 -21.79
C TYR A 94 -14.90 -8.58 -22.28
N GLN A 95 -15.04 -7.45 -21.58
CA GLN A 95 -15.96 -6.38 -21.98
C GLN A 95 -15.66 -5.83 -23.38
N ARG A 96 -14.38 -5.71 -23.75
CA ARG A 96 -13.96 -5.28 -25.10
C ARG A 96 -14.37 -6.29 -26.17
N ARG A 97 -14.30 -7.58 -25.88
CA ARG A 97 -14.74 -8.65 -26.80
C ARG A 97 -16.25 -8.68 -26.93
N GLU A 98 -16.98 -8.52 -25.83
CA GLU A 98 -18.45 -8.53 -25.83
C GLU A 98 -19.02 -7.35 -26.64
N LYS A 99 -18.43 -6.15 -26.49
CA LYS A 99 -18.81 -4.96 -27.27
C LYS A 99 -18.57 -5.08 -28.78
N ARG A 100 -17.70 -6.00 -29.23
CA ARG A 100 -17.40 -6.25 -30.64
C ARG A 100 -18.37 -7.25 -31.27
N ARG A 101 -19.24 -7.89 -30.49
CA ARG A 101 -20.34 -8.69 -31.03
C ARG A 101 -21.35 -7.74 -31.69
N PRO A 102 -21.87 -8.05 -32.90
CA PRO A 102 -22.81 -7.16 -33.57
C PRO A 102 -24.10 -7.05 -32.74
N ILE A 103 -24.36 -5.86 -32.20
CA ILE A 103 -25.58 -5.53 -31.46
C ILE A 103 -26.66 -5.13 -32.47
N PRO A 104 -27.89 -5.66 -32.40
CA PRO A 104 -29.02 -5.14 -33.18
C PRO A 104 -29.19 -3.64 -32.94
N ILE A 105 -29.48 -2.89 -34.01
CA ILE A 105 -29.51 -1.40 -34.08
C ILE A 105 -30.47 -0.72 -33.06
N SER A 106 -31.30 -1.48 -32.33
CA SER A 106 -32.32 -0.95 -31.43
C SER A 106 -31.84 -0.38 -30.08
N VAL A 107 -30.54 -0.42 -29.74
CA VAL A 107 -30.04 -0.07 -28.38
C VAL A 107 -28.93 0.98 -28.38
N LEU A 108 -28.93 1.93 -29.31
CA LEU A 108 -27.89 2.97 -29.38
C LEU A 108 -28.37 4.33 -28.84
N SER A 109 -28.21 4.54 -27.52
CA SER A 109 -28.05 5.88 -26.95
C SER A 109 -26.56 6.14 -26.67
N GLN A 110 -25.83 6.54 -27.72
CA GLN A 110 -24.44 7.03 -27.59
C GLN A 110 -24.47 8.48 -27.08
N LYS A 111 -24.47 8.69 -25.76
CA LYS A 111 -24.04 9.96 -25.14
C LYS A 111 -23.66 9.89 -23.65
N GLU A 112 -24.04 8.84 -22.92
CA GLU A 112 -23.68 8.68 -21.48
C GLU A 112 -22.33 7.97 -21.23
N TYR A 113 -21.66 7.51 -22.29
CA TYR A 113 -20.53 6.57 -22.17
C TYR A 113 -19.21 7.15 -21.66
N SER A 114 -18.97 8.46 -21.84
CA SER A 114 -17.72 9.11 -21.45
C SER A 114 -17.60 9.27 -19.92
N GLU A 115 -18.70 9.62 -19.25
CA GLU A 115 -18.71 9.84 -17.80
C GLU A 115 -18.73 8.51 -17.04
N ILE A 116 -19.46 7.51 -17.55
CA ILE A 116 -19.55 6.18 -16.94
C ILE A 116 -18.19 5.44 -17.00
N ALA A 117 -17.39 5.61 -18.06
CA ALA A 117 -16.07 4.99 -18.15
C ALA A 117 -15.08 5.58 -17.12
N ALA A 118 -15.09 6.91 -16.94
CA ALA A 118 -14.25 7.60 -15.94
C ALA A 118 -14.66 7.24 -14.50
N ILE A 119 -15.97 7.11 -14.22
CA ILE A 119 -16.46 6.68 -12.89
C ILE A 119 -16.09 5.22 -12.58
N LYS A 120 -16.01 4.34 -13.59
CA LYS A 120 -15.59 2.94 -13.44
C LYS A 120 -14.08 2.79 -13.22
N GLU A 121 -13.28 3.68 -13.81
CA GLU A 121 -11.83 3.67 -13.65
C GLU A 121 -11.43 4.00 -12.20
N ASN A 122 -12.06 5.02 -11.60
CA ASN A 122 -11.74 5.51 -10.25
C ASN A 122 -11.99 4.49 -9.11
N GLN A 123 -12.97 3.60 -9.24
CA GLN A 123 -13.38 2.74 -8.11
C GLN A 123 -12.46 1.54 -7.87
N VAL A 124 -11.73 1.07 -8.89
CA VAL A 124 -10.72 0.02 -8.70
C VAL A 124 -9.39 0.64 -8.30
N GLU A 125 -9.11 1.86 -8.75
CA GLU A 125 -7.91 2.60 -8.32
C GLU A 125 -7.92 2.79 -6.81
N GLU A 126 -9.07 3.12 -6.21
CA GLU A 126 -9.25 3.17 -4.76
C GLU A 126 -8.85 1.84 -4.07
N ILE A 127 -9.21 0.69 -4.66
CA ILE A 127 -8.80 -0.63 -4.12
C ILE A 127 -7.28 -0.80 -4.20
N LEU A 128 -6.66 -0.42 -5.32
CA LEU A 128 -5.22 -0.56 -5.53
C LEU A 128 -4.42 0.37 -4.61
N GLU A 129 -4.87 1.62 -4.45
CA GLU A 129 -4.30 2.61 -3.52
C GLU A 129 -4.41 2.13 -2.08
N ASP A 130 -5.55 1.55 -1.68
CA ASP A 130 -5.75 0.99 -0.35
C ASP A 130 -4.78 -0.16 -0.06
N ILE A 131 -4.58 -1.07 -1.02
CA ILE A 131 -3.61 -2.17 -0.89
C ILE A 131 -2.19 -1.60 -0.78
N SER A 132 -1.81 -0.67 -1.65
CA SER A 132 -0.48 -0.05 -1.63
C SER A 132 -0.20 0.68 -0.31
N ARG A 133 -1.18 1.44 0.20
CA ARG A 133 -1.09 2.12 1.49
C ARG A 133 -0.88 1.14 2.64
N GLN A 134 -1.58 0.01 2.63
CA GLN A 134 -1.44 -1.01 3.67
C GLN A 134 -0.07 -1.69 3.62
N GLU A 135 0.43 -2.03 2.43
CA GLU A 135 1.78 -2.56 2.25
C GLU A 135 2.83 -1.60 2.81
N GLU A 136 2.69 -0.30 2.54
CA GLU A 136 3.61 0.72 3.04
C GLU A 136 3.56 0.84 4.57
N ILE A 137 2.37 0.83 5.17
CA ILE A 137 2.17 0.82 6.63
C ILE A 137 2.81 -0.42 7.26
N ASN A 138 2.63 -1.59 6.65
CA ASN A 138 3.19 -2.84 7.15
C ASN A 138 4.70 -2.86 7.06
N ARG A 139 5.26 -2.43 5.92
CA ARG A 139 6.71 -2.26 5.75
C ARG A 139 7.27 -1.32 6.81
N PHE A 140 6.59 -0.20 7.07
CA PHE A 140 7.01 0.75 8.09
C PHE A 140 6.94 0.15 9.50
N ARG A 141 5.88 -0.60 9.82
CA ARG A 141 5.78 -1.34 11.09
C ARG A 141 6.97 -2.27 11.30
N THR A 142 7.35 -3.04 10.27
CA THR A 142 8.51 -3.93 10.32
C THR A 142 9.80 -3.13 10.57
N LEU A 143 10.01 -2.05 9.82
CA LEU A 143 11.18 -1.18 10.01
C LEU A 143 11.26 -0.57 11.42
N LEU A 144 10.13 -0.13 11.98
CA LEU A 144 10.07 0.41 13.34
C LEU A 144 10.38 -0.67 14.40
N SER A 145 9.91 -1.90 14.17
CA SER A 145 10.15 -3.01 15.10
C SER A 145 11.64 -3.35 15.25
N GLU A 146 12.46 -3.12 14.23
CA GLU A 146 13.93 -3.26 14.33
C GLU A 146 14.59 -2.26 15.30
N PHE A 147 13.85 -1.26 15.78
CA PHE A 147 14.27 -0.25 16.75
C PHE A 147 13.50 -0.34 18.07
N ASP A 148 12.72 -1.41 18.30
CA ASP A 148 11.82 -1.55 19.44
C ASP A 148 10.83 -0.37 19.56
N ILE A 149 10.30 0.06 18.41
CA ILE A 149 9.30 1.12 18.31
C ILE A 149 8.01 0.53 17.75
N ASP A 150 6.88 0.82 18.40
CA ASP A 150 5.56 0.59 17.84
C ASP A 150 4.86 1.91 17.46
N PHE A 151 3.66 1.83 16.88
CA PHE A 151 2.91 3.04 16.52
C PHE A 151 2.40 3.81 17.75
N VAL A 152 2.11 3.13 18.85
CA VAL A 152 1.57 3.74 20.08
C VAL A 152 2.63 4.65 20.69
N ASP A 153 3.89 4.21 20.69
CA ASP A 153 5.05 4.98 21.09
C ASP A 153 5.16 6.31 20.34
N LEU A 154 4.88 6.31 19.04
CA LEU A 154 4.94 7.51 18.20
C LEU A 154 3.82 8.50 18.53
N VAL A 155 2.65 7.99 18.92
CA VAL A 155 1.52 8.81 19.36
C VAL A 155 1.80 9.41 20.74
N ASP A 156 2.28 8.60 21.69
CA ASP A 156 2.47 9.00 23.07
C ASP A 156 3.69 9.90 23.28
N ASN A 157 4.79 9.61 22.57
CA ASN A 157 6.07 10.32 22.71
C ASN A 157 6.33 11.33 21.57
N GLY A 158 5.37 11.50 20.66
CA GLY A 158 5.46 12.44 19.56
C GLY A 158 5.44 13.91 19.99
N PRO A 159 6.06 14.83 19.23
CA PRO A 159 5.98 16.26 19.53
C PRO A 159 4.55 16.80 19.30
N LYS A 160 3.90 17.27 20.37
CA LYS A 160 2.53 17.83 20.33
C LYS A 160 2.45 19.22 19.69
N GLN A 161 3.50 20.03 19.83
CA GLN A 161 3.55 21.38 19.26
C GLN A 161 4.22 21.40 17.87
N ALA A 162 3.70 22.22 16.95
CA ALA A 162 4.23 22.33 15.58
C ALA A 162 5.72 22.66 15.54
N ARG A 163 6.18 23.65 16.32
CA ARG A 163 7.60 24.02 16.42
C ARG A 163 8.50 22.88 16.88
N ALA A 164 8.00 22.01 17.75
CA ALA A 164 8.76 20.84 18.22
C ALA A 164 8.82 19.74 17.14
N ARG A 165 7.74 19.55 16.37
CA ARG A 165 7.73 18.66 15.20
C ARG A 165 8.71 19.11 14.13
N GLU A 166 8.69 20.40 13.78
CA GLU A 166 9.63 20.98 12.81
C GLU A 166 11.09 20.75 13.22
N LYS A 167 11.43 20.93 14.51
CA LYS A 167 12.78 20.65 15.02
C LYS A 167 13.14 19.17 14.92
N ALA A 168 12.24 18.27 15.31
CA ALA A 168 12.49 16.84 15.22
C ALA A 168 12.68 16.39 13.76
N HIS A 169 11.88 16.93 12.84
CA HIS A 169 12.00 16.67 11.41
C HIS A 169 13.29 17.21 10.81
N ALA A 170 13.69 18.44 11.17
CA ALA A 170 14.96 18.99 10.73
C ALA A 170 16.13 18.06 11.13
N ILE A 171 16.11 17.52 12.36
CA ILE A 171 17.12 16.56 12.82
C ILE A 171 17.04 15.26 12.01
N ALA A 172 15.84 14.75 11.73
CA ALA A 172 15.66 13.55 10.92
C ALA A 172 16.22 13.72 9.50
N TRP A 173 15.97 14.86 8.85
CA TRP A 173 16.52 15.16 7.52
C TRP A 173 18.04 15.30 7.53
N LEU A 174 18.62 15.90 8.57
CA LEU A 174 20.08 15.94 8.75
C LEU A 174 20.68 14.53 8.85
N ILE A 175 20.03 13.64 9.60
CA ILE A 175 20.45 12.24 9.72
C ILE A 175 20.32 11.52 8.37
N ALA A 176 19.18 11.65 7.70
CA ALA A 176 18.91 10.98 6.43
C ALA A 176 19.85 11.43 5.29
N GLY A 177 20.29 12.69 5.32
CA GLY A 177 21.24 13.25 4.35
C GLY A 177 22.72 12.90 4.61
N ASP A 178 23.06 12.30 5.74
CA ASP A 178 24.44 12.04 6.15
C ASP A 178 24.74 10.53 6.23
N GLN A 179 25.48 10.03 5.24
CA GLN A 179 25.81 8.60 5.08
C GLN A 179 26.54 7.99 6.29
N GLU A 180 27.37 8.77 6.99
CA GLU A 180 28.08 8.31 8.18
C GLU A 180 27.11 8.15 9.36
N VAL A 181 26.22 9.13 9.55
CA VAL A 181 25.28 9.14 10.68
C VAL A 181 24.22 8.07 10.49
N ILE A 182 23.68 7.94 9.28
CA ILE A 182 22.66 6.94 8.99
C ILE A 182 23.19 5.51 9.10
N SER A 183 24.41 5.24 8.61
CA SER A 183 24.99 3.90 8.69
C SER A 183 25.19 3.47 10.15
N LEU A 184 25.62 4.39 11.01
CA LEU A 184 25.70 4.16 12.46
C LEU A 184 24.32 3.95 13.09
N LEU A 185 23.32 4.73 12.70
CA LEU A 185 21.95 4.57 13.21
C LEU A 185 21.35 3.22 12.81
N LEU A 186 21.48 2.82 11.56
CA LEU A 186 20.94 1.54 11.05
C LEU A 186 21.68 0.34 11.64
N LYS A 187 23.00 0.46 11.88
CA LYS A 187 23.84 -0.59 12.47
C LYS A 187 23.61 -0.75 13.97
N ASN A 188 23.63 0.35 14.72
CA ASN A 188 23.57 0.33 16.19
C ASN A 188 22.15 0.48 16.73
N LYS A 189 21.16 0.64 15.85
CA LYS A 189 19.74 0.90 16.17
C LYS A 189 19.53 2.06 17.15
N THR A 190 20.47 3.00 17.19
CA THR A 190 20.52 4.11 18.14
C THR A 190 21.05 5.36 17.47
N ILE A 191 20.49 6.53 17.84
CA ILE A 191 20.93 7.82 17.28
C ILE A 191 22.37 8.09 17.77
N PRO A 192 23.36 8.32 16.87
CA PRO A 192 24.74 8.60 17.25
C PRO A 192 24.88 10.06 17.75
N LEU A 193 24.35 10.31 18.95
CA LEU A 193 24.12 11.64 19.52
C LEU A 193 25.40 12.48 19.62
N LYS A 194 26.52 11.90 20.07
CA LYS A 194 27.82 12.59 20.14
C LYS A 194 28.29 13.08 18.77
N LEU A 195 28.05 12.30 17.72
CA LEU A 195 28.42 12.66 16.35
C LEU A 195 27.53 13.80 15.84
N LEU A 196 26.22 13.71 16.06
CA LEU A 196 25.27 14.76 15.68
C LEU A 196 25.54 16.08 16.42
N GLU A 197 25.83 16.04 17.71
CA GLU A 197 26.20 17.23 18.51
C GLU A 197 27.45 17.90 17.92
N ARG A 198 28.49 17.12 17.60
CA ARG A 198 29.74 17.65 17.04
C ARG A 198 29.57 18.21 15.63
N LYS A 199 28.79 17.55 14.77
CA LYS A 199 28.70 17.86 13.33
C LYS A 199 27.65 18.93 13.03
N TYR A 200 26.56 18.97 13.80
CA TYR A 200 25.39 19.81 13.51
C TYR A 200 24.90 20.65 14.70
N ALA A 201 25.61 20.62 15.84
CA ALA A 201 25.25 21.37 17.06
C ALA A 201 23.79 21.14 17.52
N VAL A 202 23.26 19.92 17.33
CA VAL A 202 21.88 19.60 17.71
C VAL A 202 21.68 19.66 19.22
N ASN A 203 20.48 20.06 19.64
CA ASN A 203 20.14 20.09 21.06
C ASN A 203 19.87 18.68 21.59
N ARG A 204 20.77 18.18 22.44
CA ARG A 204 20.68 16.88 23.10
C ARG A 204 19.32 16.55 23.69
N LYS A 205 18.76 17.49 24.47
CA LYS A 205 17.47 17.31 25.17
C LYS A 205 16.32 17.12 24.19
N THR A 206 16.42 17.69 22.99
CA THR A 206 15.41 17.53 21.95
C THR A 206 15.50 16.15 21.30
N VAL A 207 16.72 15.70 21.01
CA VAL A 207 16.97 14.37 20.42
C VAL A 207 16.52 13.27 21.38
N ASP A 208 16.93 13.33 22.65
CA ASP A 208 16.58 12.30 23.65
C ASP A 208 15.06 12.22 23.89
N ARG A 209 14.41 13.38 23.97
CA ARG A 209 12.96 13.49 24.20
C ARG A 209 12.14 12.91 23.05
N TYR A 210 12.56 13.16 21.81
CA TYR A 210 11.81 12.77 20.61
C TYR A 210 12.48 11.64 19.82
N ARG A 211 13.34 10.84 20.46
CA ARG A 211 14.19 9.84 19.79
C ARG A 211 13.41 8.90 18.87
N LYS A 212 12.27 8.37 19.34
CA LYS A 212 11.44 7.42 18.59
C LYS A 212 10.81 8.09 17.37
N TYR A 213 10.32 9.32 17.53
CA TYR A 213 9.77 10.12 16.45
C TYR A 213 10.81 10.53 15.40
N ILE A 214 12.02 10.88 15.83
CA ILE A 214 13.14 11.21 14.93
C ILE A 214 13.53 9.96 14.13
N ILE A 215 13.72 8.81 14.78
CA ILE A 215 14.03 7.53 14.09
C ILE A 215 12.94 7.21 13.06
N ALA A 216 11.66 7.27 13.46
CA ALA A 216 10.54 7.04 12.56
C ALA A 216 10.58 7.94 11.31
N SER A 217 10.88 9.23 11.51
CA SER A 217 10.98 10.20 10.41
C SER A 217 12.19 9.95 9.51
N VAL A 218 13.32 9.50 10.08
CA VAL A 218 14.50 9.06 9.32
C VAL A 218 14.15 7.85 8.44
N LEU A 219 13.48 6.84 9.00
CA LEU A 219 13.12 5.63 8.26
C LEU A 219 12.19 5.94 7.08
N VAL A 220 11.21 6.83 7.27
CA VAL A 220 10.32 7.27 6.18
C VAL A 220 11.08 7.97 5.06
N ALA A 221 12.05 8.81 5.40
CA ALA A 221 12.87 9.51 4.40
C ALA A 221 13.81 8.57 3.63
N VAL A 222 14.33 7.53 4.29
CA VAL A 222 15.39 6.66 3.76
C VAL A 222 14.85 5.51 2.93
N TYR A 223 13.75 4.91 3.38
CA TYR A 223 13.16 3.74 2.72
C TYR A 223 12.12 4.12 1.64
N ASP A 224 12.02 5.42 1.35
CA ASP A 224 11.10 6.03 0.37
C ASP A 224 9.67 5.52 0.54
N LEU A 225 9.02 6.00 1.59
CA LEU A 225 7.65 5.66 1.95
C LEU A 225 6.76 6.87 1.60
N PRO A 226 6.33 7.03 0.32
CA PRO A 226 5.71 8.26 -0.18
C PRO A 226 4.37 8.57 0.46
N THR A 227 3.54 7.55 0.72
CA THR A 227 2.23 7.74 1.35
C THR A 227 2.41 8.25 2.78
N LEU A 228 3.30 7.62 3.55
CA LEU A 228 3.61 7.99 4.93
C LEU A 228 4.35 9.32 5.02
N LYS A 229 5.21 9.62 4.04
CA LYS A 229 5.87 10.92 3.91
C LYS A 229 4.85 12.06 3.84
N ALA A 230 3.75 11.89 3.11
CA ALA A 230 2.67 12.89 3.05
C ALA A 230 1.95 13.12 4.40
N TYR A 231 1.89 12.11 5.28
CA TYR A 231 1.32 12.26 6.63
C TYR A 231 2.29 12.85 7.65
N ILE A 232 3.60 12.66 7.43
CA ILE A 232 4.64 13.05 8.36
C ILE A 232 5.19 14.43 8.01
N GLU A 233 5.34 14.77 6.74
CA GLU A 233 5.82 16.09 6.35
C GLU A 233 4.87 17.19 6.84
N PRO A 234 5.41 18.30 7.37
CA PRO A 234 4.57 19.43 7.70
C PRO A 234 3.97 19.92 6.38
N GLN A 235 2.64 19.88 6.29
CA GLN A 235 1.88 20.60 5.26
C GLN A 235 2.47 22.02 5.22
N ARG A 236 3.29 22.32 4.20
CA ARG A 236 3.75 23.69 3.98
C ARG A 236 2.46 24.48 3.84
N LYS A 237 2.12 25.27 4.86
CA LYS A 237 1.18 26.35 4.64
C LYS A 237 1.84 27.20 3.57
N GLU A 238 1.42 27.03 2.33
CA GLU A 238 1.61 28.04 1.33
C GLU A 238 1.08 29.31 1.97
N ASN A 239 1.98 30.22 2.33
CA ASN A 239 1.63 31.57 2.68
C ASN A 239 0.96 32.15 1.44
N ARG A 240 -0.36 32.03 1.35
CA ARG A 240 -1.19 32.92 0.54
C ARG A 240 -1.13 34.28 1.23
N ASN A 241 -0.01 34.96 1.04
CA ASN A 241 0.06 36.41 1.19
C ASN A 241 -0.61 36.98 -0.06
N GLY A 242 -1.85 37.44 0.13
CA GLY A 242 -2.57 38.35 -0.75
C GLY A 242 -3.33 39.30 0.14
#